data_AF-A0AAJ5C6E8-F1
#
_entry.id   AF-A0AAJ5C6E8-F1
#
_cell.length_a   1.000
_cell.length_b   1.000
_cell.length_c   1.000
_cell.angle_alpha   90.00
_cell.angle_beta   90.00
_cell.angle_gamma   90.00
#
_symmetry.space_group_name_H-M   'P 1'
#
loop_
_entity.id
_entity.type
_entity.pdbx_description
1 polymer ?
#
loop_
_entity_poly.entity_id
_entity_poly.type
_entity_poly.pdbx_seq_one_letter_code
_entity_poly.pdbx_strand_id
1 'polypeptide(L)'
;MSNDKNAQELLKWGLANSTAVTSAPSVEQISADIEAGRRPDLADPNLYDAIMGKSEAQMMREELAVAVDTTRTIQDRCTALDNFEMLIEQIDNANNITSLKMWQPIISLLSASEPEIQTAAAWIVGTAIQNNDKAQVAILEFQPVVALTDLLHSTDQGVRAKAMYALSGLLKHNPAAMDQFHKMDGWKTLRLALLDPSISLRRKTAFLINALLFQDPNSFDSSLETASSTIPSTATAVAPVASSRPIPAAAPVAPLETGPATLATNIPHPNVPRALLSSGILTTLISSLLPPGTDGVSDSDLPPPSGPDGDNDPRTDLDFSEKAATAILTFTSKLPSNNPTHFIDPNNIALLKALLHELQGNPLDHADGATTRWNQLGLDHESYNTFKAKVQAL
;
A
#
# COMPACT_ATOMS: atom_id res chain seq x y z
N MET A 1 -15.99 30.54 -28.21
CA MET A 1 -15.54 31.88 -28.67
C MET A 1 -14.38 32.46 -27.84
N SER A 2 -14.03 31.91 -26.67
CA SER A 2 -12.90 32.41 -25.86
C SER A 2 -11.51 31.95 -26.32
N ASN A 3 -11.41 30.81 -27.01
CA ASN A 3 -10.11 30.30 -27.50
C ASN A 3 -9.46 31.16 -28.59
N ASP A 4 -10.25 31.79 -29.47
CA ASP A 4 -9.70 32.61 -30.57
C ASP A 4 -9.07 33.91 -30.09
N LYS A 5 -9.63 34.52 -29.02
CA LYS A 5 -9.04 35.73 -28.42
C LYS A 5 -7.71 35.42 -27.73
N ASN A 6 -7.66 34.33 -26.96
CA ASN A 6 -6.43 33.90 -26.30
C ASN A 6 -5.34 33.55 -27.33
N ALA A 7 -5.69 32.86 -28.43
CA ALA A 7 -4.74 32.54 -29.49
C ALA A 7 -4.20 33.79 -30.21
N GLN A 8 -5.04 34.81 -30.43
CA GLN A 8 -4.61 36.07 -31.05
C GLN A 8 -3.72 36.91 -30.13
N GLU A 9 -3.96 36.91 -28.81
CA GLU A 9 -3.12 37.60 -27.84
C GLU A 9 -1.77 36.91 -27.66
N LEU A 10 -1.76 35.58 -27.61
CA LEU A 10 -0.54 34.77 -27.62
C LEU A 10 0.31 34.99 -28.89
N LEU A 11 -0.33 35.04 -30.06
CA LEU A 11 0.36 35.32 -31.32
C LEU A 11 0.95 36.74 -31.33
N LYS A 12 0.20 37.75 -30.86
CA LYS A 12 0.69 39.13 -30.76
C LYS A 12 1.87 39.25 -29.80
N TRP A 13 1.80 38.59 -28.65
CA TRP A 13 2.88 38.56 -27.67
C TRP A 13 4.11 37.83 -28.21
N GLY A 14 3.93 36.65 -28.82
CA GLY A 14 5.01 35.88 -29.45
C GLY A 14 5.70 36.63 -30.58
N LEU A 15 4.96 37.39 -31.38
CA LEU A 15 5.52 38.26 -32.42
C LEU A 15 6.27 39.46 -31.84
N ALA A 16 5.83 40.01 -30.71
CA ALA A 16 6.48 41.14 -30.04
C ALA A 16 7.79 40.75 -29.33
N ASN A 17 7.85 39.54 -28.76
CA ASN A 17 9.01 39.03 -28.00
C ASN A 17 9.91 38.07 -28.81
N SER A 18 9.65 37.88 -30.10
CA SER A 18 10.51 37.13 -31.02
C SER A 18 11.72 37.99 -31.46
N THR A 19 12.70 38.17 -30.57
CA THR A 19 14.04 38.62 -30.97
C THR A 19 15.01 37.43 -30.95
N ALA A 20 15.74 37.27 -32.05
CA ALA A 20 16.70 36.20 -32.23
C ALA A 20 17.81 36.23 -31.14
N VAL A 21 18.12 35.04 -30.62
CA VAL A 21 19.38 34.58 -30.00
C VAL A 21 19.44 34.49 -28.45
N THR A 22 19.84 33.26 -28.04
CA THR A 22 20.52 32.79 -26.80
C THR A 22 19.76 32.72 -25.48
N SER A 23 19.66 31.47 -24.99
CA SER A 23 19.29 31.03 -23.63
C SER A 23 17.91 31.48 -23.16
N ALA A 24 16.93 30.57 -23.27
CA ALA A 24 15.63 30.75 -22.64
C ALA A 24 15.82 30.85 -21.11
N PRO A 25 15.27 31.88 -20.45
CA PRO A 25 15.28 31.99 -18.99
C PRO A 25 14.46 30.84 -18.37
N SER A 26 14.86 30.35 -17.20
CA SER A 26 14.13 29.29 -16.50
C SER A 26 12.80 29.80 -15.92
N VAL A 27 11.82 28.92 -15.72
CA VAL A 27 10.46 29.28 -15.26
C VAL A 27 10.50 30.04 -13.92
N GLU A 28 11.46 29.74 -13.05
CA GLU A 28 11.67 30.43 -11.78
C GLU A 28 12.13 31.88 -11.99
N GLN A 29 12.98 32.13 -12.99
CA GLN A 29 13.44 33.48 -13.32
C GLN A 29 12.30 34.32 -13.90
N ILE A 30 11.46 33.72 -14.75
CA ILE A 30 10.28 34.40 -15.31
C ILE A 30 9.31 34.79 -14.19
N SER A 31 9.04 33.88 -13.25
CA SER A 31 8.11 34.11 -12.14
C SER A 31 8.64 35.17 -11.17
N ALA A 32 9.94 35.11 -10.82
CA ALA A 32 10.59 36.11 -9.98
C ALA A 32 10.65 37.50 -10.64
N ASP A 33 10.78 37.56 -11.97
CA ASP A 33 10.76 38.83 -12.71
C ASP A 33 9.35 39.45 -12.79
N ILE A 34 8.31 38.63 -12.78
CA ILE A 34 6.91 39.11 -12.70
C ILE A 34 6.63 39.67 -11.30
N GLU A 35 7.00 38.94 -10.24
CA GLU A 35 6.87 39.42 -8.85
C GLU A 35 7.67 40.69 -8.58
N ALA A 36 8.85 40.81 -9.19
CA ALA A 36 9.68 42.02 -9.12
C ALA A 36 9.20 43.17 -10.02
N GLY A 37 8.09 43.00 -10.75
CA GLY A 37 7.53 44.00 -11.67
C GLY A 37 8.40 44.30 -12.89
N ARG A 38 9.39 43.44 -13.20
CA ARG A 38 10.31 43.57 -14.34
C ARG A 38 9.66 43.10 -15.65
N ARG A 39 8.56 42.35 -15.59
CA ARG A 39 7.76 41.92 -16.74
C ARG A 39 6.28 42.32 -16.64
N PRO A 40 5.97 43.61 -16.88
CA PRO A 40 4.59 44.10 -16.92
C PRO A 40 3.78 43.53 -18.11
N ASP A 41 4.45 42.95 -19.10
CA ASP A 41 3.86 42.25 -20.25
C ASP A 41 3.24 40.89 -19.89
N LEU A 42 3.63 40.29 -18.76
CA LEU A 42 3.10 39.03 -18.23
C LEU A 42 2.26 39.22 -16.95
N ALA A 43 1.94 40.48 -16.62
CA ALA A 43 1.17 40.81 -15.42
C ALA A 43 -0.34 40.54 -15.56
N ASP A 44 -0.84 40.32 -16.78
CA ASP A 44 -2.22 39.88 -17.01
C ASP A 44 -2.33 38.37 -16.69
N PRO A 45 -3.13 37.97 -15.67
CA PRO A 45 -3.30 36.56 -15.30
C PRO A 45 -3.77 35.69 -16.47
N ASN A 46 -4.58 36.22 -17.38
CA ASN A 46 -5.08 35.45 -18.52
C ASN A 46 -3.98 35.17 -19.56
N LEU A 47 -3.09 36.14 -19.80
CA LEU A 47 -1.96 35.97 -20.72
C LEU A 47 -0.88 35.08 -20.11
N TYR A 48 -0.65 35.20 -18.80
CA TYR A 48 0.25 34.31 -18.06
C TYR A 48 -0.22 32.85 -18.12
N ASP A 49 -1.51 32.58 -17.82
CA ASP A 49 -2.11 31.25 -17.91
C ASP A 49 -2.10 30.71 -19.35
N ALA A 50 -2.29 31.59 -20.34
CA ALA A 50 -2.22 31.20 -21.75
C ALA A 50 -0.81 30.81 -22.21
N ILE A 51 0.24 31.41 -21.62
CA ILE A 51 1.66 31.14 -21.95
C ILE A 51 2.19 29.94 -21.17
N MET A 52 1.83 29.82 -19.89
CA MET A 52 2.35 28.77 -18.99
C MET A 52 1.50 27.50 -18.99
N GLY A 53 0.27 27.57 -19.50
CA GLY A 53 -0.71 26.51 -19.37
C GLY A 53 -1.33 26.45 -17.97
N LYS A 54 -2.25 25.50 -17.78
CA LYS A 54 -2.87 25.29 -16.46
C LYS A 54 -1.86 24.65 -15.51
N SER A 55 -1.82 25.15 -14.27
CA SER A 55 -1.06 24.48 -13.21
C SER A 55 -1.64 23.10 -12.89
N GLU A 56 -0.80 22.15 -12.48
CA GLU A 56 -1.25 20.80 -12.09
C GLU A 56 -2.24 20.86 -10.92
N ALA A 57 -2.03 21.75 -9.95
CA ALA A 57 -2.98 21.98 -8.86
C ALA A 57 -4.36 22.52 -9.33
N GLN A 58 -4.40 23.25 -10.44
CA GLN A 58 -5.66 23.65 -11.07
C GLN A 58 -6.31 22.46 -11.80
N MET A 59 -5.53 21.69 -12.57
CA MET A 59 -6.02 20.50 -13.25
C MET A 59 -6.61 19.49 -12.26
N MET A 60 -5.91 19.19 -11.16
CA MET A 60 -6.42 18.33 -10.07
C MET A 60 -7.79 18.80 -9.55
N ARG A 61 -7.99 20.12 -9.37
CA ARG A 61 -9.27 20.68 -8.91
C ARG A 61 -10.38 20.50 -9.94
N GLU A 62 -10.09 20.76 -11.20
CA GLU A 62 -11.05 20.64 -12.29
C GLU A 62 -11.48 19.18 -12.50
N GLU A 63 -10.52 18.24 -12.55
CA GLU A 63 -10.80 16.81 -12.70
C GLU A 63 -11.61 16.26 -11.52
N LEU A 64 -11.21 16.58 -10.28
CA LEU A 64 -11.96 16.12 -9.11
C LEU A 64 -13.36 16.72 -9.04
N ALA A 65 -13.55 17.97 -9.47
CA ALA A 65 -14.87 18.60 -9.55
C ALA A 65 -15.80 17.88 -10.55
N VAL A 66 -15.26 17.42 -11.69
CA VAL A 66 -16.03 16.61 -12.64
C VAL A 66 -16.35 15.24 -12.04
N ALA A 67 -15.39 14.60 -11.37
CA ALA A 67 -15.57 13.27 -10.79
C ALA A 67 -16.68 13.19 -9.71
N VAL A 68 -16.81 14.23 -8.89
CA VAL A 68 -17.82 14.30 -7.81
C VAL A 68 -19.20 14.76 -8.28
N ASP A 69 -19.30 15.34 -9.49
CA ASP A 69 -20.56 15.83 -10.04
C ASP A 69 -21.42 14.66 -10.55
N THR A 70 -22.39 14.24 -9.75
CA THR A 70 -23.31 13.14 -10.08
C THR A 70 -24.29 13.46 -11.23
N THR A 71 -24.29 14.70 -11.75
CA THR A 71 -25.08 15.06 -12.94
C THR A 71 -24.37 14.74 -14.25
N ARG A 72 -23.06 14.46 -14.20
CA ARG A 72 -22.24 14.02 -15.33
C ARG A 72 -22.45 12.53 -15.62
N THR A 73 -22.10 12.13 -16.84
CA THR A 73 -22.12 10.70 -17.19
C THR A 73 -21.06 9.94 -16.39
N ILE A 74 -21.29 8.65 -16.13
CA ILE A 74 -20.29 7.79 -15.46
C ILE A 74 -18.98 7.80 -16.25
N GLN A 75 -19.05 7.77 -17.58
CA GLN A 75 -17.88 7.80 -18.45
C GLN A 75 -17.04 9.08 -18.24
N ASP A 76 -17.67 10.26 -18.21
CA ASP A 76 -16.96 11.52 -17.99
C ASP A 76 -16.29 11.55 -16.60
N ARG A 77 -16.99 11.04 -15.59
CA ARG A 77 -16.49 10.97 -14.21
C ARG A 77 -15.30 10.00 -14.11
N CYS A 78 -15.37 8.85 -14.76
CA CYS A 78 -14.26 7.89 -14.82
C CYS A 78 -13.06 8.49 -15.54
N THR A 79 -13.24 9.13 -16.70
CA THR A 79 -12.16 9.81 -17.42
C THR A 79 -11.51 10.89 -16.55
N ALA A 80 -12.31 11.64 -15.77
CA ALA A 80 -11.77 12.62 -14.86
C ALA A 80 -10.96 12.00 -13.70
N LEU A 81 -11.41 10.86 -13.17
CA LEU A 81 -10.67 10.12 -12.14
C LEU A 81 -9.36 9.55 -12.69
N ASP A 82 -9.35 9.02 -13.91
CA ASP A 82 -8.13 8.54 -14.57
C ASP A 82 -7.14 9.70 -14.80
N ASN A 83 -7.62 10.86 -15.25
CA ASN A 83 -6.80 12.06 -15.40
C ASN A 83 -6.21 12.53 -14.06
N PHE A 84 -7.03 12.51 -13.00
CA PHE A 84 -6.57 12.85 -11.66
C PHE A 84 -5.50 11.87 -11.17
N GLU A 85 -5.70 10.57 -11.39
CA GLU A 85 -4.75 9.52 -11.00
C GLU A 85 -3.39 9.73 -11.68
N MET A 86 -3.35 10.01 -12.99
CA MET A 86 -2.11 10.31 -13.70
C MET A 86 -1.37 11.52 -13.12
N LEU A 87 -2.07 12.58 -12.68
CA LEU A 87 -1.45 13.76 -12.09
C LEU A 87 -0.76 13.43 -10.76
N ILE A 88 -1.38 12.58 -9.94
CA ILE A 88 -0.87 12.23 -8.60
C ILE A 88 0.17 11.11 -8.61
N GLU A 89 0.50 10.50 -9.76
CA GLU A 89 1.70 9.67 -9.91
C GLU A 89 2.97 10.48 -9.57
N GLN A 90 2.93 11.81 -9.73
CA GLN A 90 3.94 12.71 -9.20
C GLN A 90 3.72 12.93 -7.70
N ILE A 91 4.72 12.57 -6.89
CA ILE A 91 4.63 12.64 -5.42
C ILE A 91 4.35 14.06 -4.90
N ASP A 92 4.81 15.09 -5.60
CA ASP A 92 4.53 16.49 -5.23
C ASP A 92 3.04 16.83 -5.39
N ASN A 93 2.39 16.32 -6.44
CA ASN A 93 0.95 16.47 -6.64
C ASN A 93 0.15 15.64 -5.63
N ALA A 94 0.59 14.40 -5.33
CA ALA A 94 -0.01 13.62 -4.26
C ALA A 94 0.04 14.35 -2.91
N ASN A 95 1.14 15.04 -2.60
CA ASN A 95 1.28 15.85 -1.39
C ASN A 95 0.36 17.09 -1.38
N ASN A 96 0.02 17.62 -2.56
CA ASN A 96 -0.92 18.75 -2.70
C ASN A 96 -2.38 18.37 -2.37
N ILE A 97 -2.75 17.08 -2.35
CA ILE A 97 -4.12 16.64 -2.00
C ILE A 97 -4.54 17.20 -0.62
N THR A 98 -3.61 17.23 0.35
CA THR A 98 -3.87 17.77 1.69
C THR A 98 -4.09 19.28 1.67
N SER A 99 -3.20 20.04 1.04
CA SER A 99 -3.28 21.51 0.99
C SER A 99 -4.48 22.00 0.18
N LEU A 100 -4.85 21.25 -0.87
CA LEU A 100 -6.01 21.50 -1.72
C LEU A 100 -7.33 20.95 -1.14
N LYS A 101 -7.30 20.32 0.06
CA LYS A 101 -8.48 19.78 0.78
C LYS A 101 -9.27 18.74 -0.03
N MET A 102 -8.56 17.89 -0.77
CA MET A 102 -9.17 16.93 -1.70
C MET A 102 -9.43 15.54 -1.10
N TRP A 103 -8.84 15.22 0.06
CA TRP A 103 -9.03 13.90 0.70
C TRP A 103 -10.49 13.56 0.96
N GLN A 104 -11.27 14.47 1.55
CA GLN A 104 -12.68 14.22 1.88
C GLN A 104 -13.52 13.88 0.62
N PRO A 105 -13.46 14.67 -0.48
CA PRO A 105 -14.11 14.29 -1.73
C PRO A 105 -13.64 12.93 -2.29
N ILE A 106 -12.33 12.65 -2.31
CA ILE A 106 -11.79 11.37 -2.82
C ILE A 106 -12.32 10.20 -1.99
N ILE A 107 -12.28 10.30 -0.66
CA ILE A 107 -12.78 9.24 0.23
C ILE A 107 -14.28 9.03 0.08
N SER A 108 -15.07 10.10 -0.15
CA SER A 108 -16.52 9.94 -0.37
C SER A 108 -16.85 9.12 -1.63
N LEU A 109 -15.97 9.14 -2.65
CA LEU A 109 -16.16 8.37 -3.88
C LEU A 109 -15.96 6.86 -3.66
N LEU A 110 -15.26 6.45 -2.59
CA LEU A 110 -15.19 5.03 -2.19
C LEU A 110 -16.58 4.46 -1.83
N SER A 111 -17.54 5.32 -1.46
CA SER A 111 -18.92 4.92 -1.16
C SER A 111 -19.90 5.21 -2.31
N ALA A 112 -19.41 5.45 -3.53
CA ALA A 112 -20.25 5.63 -4.71
C ALA A 112 -21.09 4.38 -5.00
N SER A 113 -22.20 4.52 -5.71
CA SER A 113 -23.04 3.39 -6.11
C SER A 113 -22.46 2.58 -7.28
N GLU A 114 -21.58 3.20 -8.05
CA GLU A 114 -21.01 2.70 -9.29
C GLU A 114 -19.65 2.04 -9.01
N PRO A 115 -19.48 0.72 -9.30
CA PRO A 115 -18.21 0.02 -9.09
C PRO A 115 -17.02 0.64 -9.82
N GLU A 116 -17.23 1.26 -10.98
CA GLU A 116 -16.20 1.94 -11.76
C GLU A 116 -15.63 3.14 -11.00
N ILE A 117 -16.50 3.91 -10.34
CA ILE A 117 -16.11 5.06 -9.51
C ILE A 117 -15.41 4.60 -8.24
N GLN A 118 -15.94 3.55 -7.58
CA GLN A 118 -15.28 2.95 -6.41
C GLN A 118 -13.87 2.45 -6.75
N THR A 119 -13.73 1.78 -7.89
CA THR A 119 -12.46 1.23 -8.40
C THR A 119 -11.45 2.34 -8.64
N ALA A 120 -11.84 3.40 -9.36
CA ALA A 120 -10.97 4.53 -9.66
C ALA A 120 -10.60 5.33 -8.41
N ALA A 121 -11.54 5.54 -7.47
CA ALA A 121 -11.27 6.19 -6.20
C ALA A 121 -10.28 5.38 -5.33
N ALA A 122 -10.46 4.06 -5.23
CA ALA A 122 -9.53 3.19 -4.51
C ALA A 122 -8.15 3.18 -5.18
N TRP A 123 -8.09 3.27 -6.51
CA TRP A 123 -6.82 3.41 -7.23
C TRP A 123 -6.11 4.72 -6.89
N ILE A 124 -6.80 5.86 -6.97
CA ILE A 124 -6.27 7.18 -6.58
C ILE A 124 -5.72 7.15 -5.15
N VAL A 125 -6.49 6.59 -4.20
CA VAL A 125 -6.04 6.46 -2.80
C VAL A 125 -4.75 5.65 -2.73
N GLY A 126 -4.69 4.50 -3.40
CA GLY A 126 -3.50 3.66 -3.41
C GLY A 126 -2.27 4.35 -4.01
N THR A 127 -2.43 5.03 -5.15
CA THR A 127 -1.36 5.76 -5.83
C THR A 127 -0.84 6.91 -4.95
N ALA A 128 -1.73 7.70 -4.35
CA ALA A 128 -1.35 8.85 -3.54
C ALA A 128 -0.52 8.48 -2.30
N ILE A 129 -0.79 7.32 -1.69
CA ILE A 129 -0.14 6.89 -0.44
C ILE A 129 1.02 5.91 -0.65
N GLN A 130 1.18 5.36 -1.86
CA GLN A 130 2.20 4.36 -2.12
C GLN A 130 3.60 4.95 -1.91
N ASN A 131 4.32 4.44 -0.90
CA ASN A 131 5.64 4.95 -0.51
C ASN A 131 5.66 6.46 -0.20
N ASN A 132 4.53 7.02 0.24
CA ASN A 132 4.38 8.42 0.60
C ASN A 132 3.86 8.53 2.04
N ASP A 133 4.79 8.64 2.99
CA ASP A 133 4.51 8.68 4.43
C ASP A 133 3.64 9.88 4.85
N LYS A 134 3.82 11.04 4.22
CA LYS A 134 3.01 12.25 4.47
C LYS A 134 1.55 12.02 4.09
N ALA A 135 1.32 11.46 2.91
CA ALA A 135 -0.04 11.12 2.46
C ALA A 135 -0.65 10.00 3.31
N GLN A 136 0.13 8.97 3.66
CA GLN A 136 -0.30 7.88 4.55
C GLN A 136 -0.76 8.39 5.92
N VAL A 137 -0.09 9.40 6.49
CA VAL A 137 -0.52 10.01 7.76
C VAL A 137 -1.75 10.91 7.55
N ALA A 138 -1.73 11.79 6.55
CA ALA A 138 -2.80 12.76 6.32
C ALA A 138 -4.16 12.10 6.05
N ILE A 139 -4.18 10.99 5.31
CA ILE A 139 -5.42 10.32 4.94
C ILE A 139 -6.14 9.68 6.15
N LEU A 140 -5.44 9.35 7.24
CA LEU A 140 -6.02 8.64 8.39
C LEU A 140 -7.13 9.40 9.10
N GLU A 141 -7.15 10.74 9.00
CA GLU A 141 -8.22 11.58 9.55
C GLU A 141 -9.58 11.30 8.91
N PHE A 142 -9.59 10.70 7.71
CA PHE A 142 -10.78 10.45 6.89
C PHE A 142 -11.29 8.99 6.98
N GLN A 143 -10.83 8.22 7.96
CA GLN A 143 -11.20 6.80 8.17
C GLN A 143 -11.05 5.88 6.93
N PRO A 144 -9.94 5.95 6.17
CA PRO A 144 -9.75 5.18 4.96
C PRO A 144 -9.67 3.67 5.22
N VAL A 145 -9.21 3.25 6.40
CA VAL A 145 -9.08 1.83 6.77
C VAL A 145 -10.45 1.15 6.73
N VAL A 146 -11.49 1.80 7.28
CA VAL A 146 -12.86 1.28 7.29
C VAL A 146 -13.39 1.19 5.86
N ALA A 147 -13.33 2.29 5.11
CA ALA A 147 -13.84 2.35 3.75
C ALA A 147 -13.17 1.33 2.81
N LEU A 148 -11.85 1.17 2.88
CA LEU A 148 -11.12 0.22 2.05
C LEU A 148 -11.40 -1.24 2.45
N THR A 149 -11.59 -1.50 3.75
CA THR A 149 -11.96 -2.84 4.23
C THR A 149 -13.37 -3.22 3.80
N ASP A 150 -14.32 -2.29 3.84
CA ASP A 150 -15.69 -2.50 3.37
C ASP A 150 -15.71 -2.82 1.86
N LEU A 151 -14.90 -2.14 1.05
CA LEU A 151 -14.80 -2.40 -0.39
C LEU A 151 -14.26 -3.79 -0.74
N LEU A 152 -13.53 -4.46 0.16
CA LEU A 152 -13.11 -5.85 -0.03
C LEU A 152 -14.29 -6.84 0.00
N HIS A 153 -15.47 -6.41 0.44
CA HIS A 153 -16.71 -7.19 0.38
C HIS A 153 -17.55 -6.92 -0.88
N SER A 154 -17.08 -6.07 -1.80
CA SER A 154 -17.79 -5.76 -3.05
C SER A 154 -17.97 -7.00 -3.92
N THR A 155 -19.09 -7.08 -4.65
CA THR A 155 -19.30 -8.12 -5.66
C THR A 155 -18.39 -7.94 -6.87
N ASP A 156 -17.92 -6.71 -7.12
CA ASP A 156 -17.05 -6.39 -8.24
C ASP A 156 -15.57 -6.72 -7.95
N GLN A 157 -14.94 -7.50 -8.82
CA GLN A 157 -13.55 -7.91 -8.66
C GLN A 157 -12.57 -6.74 -8.79
N GLY A 158 -12.85 -5.75 -9.65
CA GLY A 158 -12.02 -4.57 -9.85
C GLY A 158 -11.95 -3.71 -8.59
N VAL A 159 -13.11 -3.50 -7.95
CA VAL A 159 -13.24 -2.79 -6.67
C VAL A 159 -12.39 -3.49 -5.61
N ARG A 160 -12.57 -4.80 -5.40
CA ARG A 160 -11.78 -5.56 -4.41
C ARG A 160 -10.27 -5.49 -4.70
N ALA A 161 -9.88 -5.59 -5.96
CA ALA A 161 -8.47 -5.54 -6.36
C ALA A 161 -7.81 -4.19 -6.05
N LYS A 162 -8.48 -3.07 -6.36
CA LYS A 162 -7.96 -1.73 -6.07
C LYS A 162 -8.04 -1.38 -4.58
N ALA A 163 -9.08 -1.83 -3.89
CA ALA A 163 -9.18 -1.71 -2.43
C ALA A 163 -8.03 -2.44 -1.72
N MET A 164 -7.69 -3.66 -2.12
CA MET A 164 -6.54 -4.41 -1.57
C MET A 164 -5.20 -3.72 -1.88
N TYR A 165 -5.05 -3.14 -3.06
CA TYR A 165 -3.85 -2.37 -3.41
C TYR A 165 -3.68 -1.15 -2.49
N ALA A 166 -4.73 -0.34 -2.32
CA ALA A 166 -4.72 0.79 -1.42
C ALA A 166 -4.53 0.38 0.04
N LEU A 167 -5.25 -0.64 0.52
CA LEU A 167 -5.12 -1.14 1.88
C LEU A 167 -3.70 -1.65 2.15
N SER A 168 -3.09 -2.35 1.20
CA SER A 168 -1.69 -2.78 1.30
C SER A 168 -0.74 -1.59 1.44
N GLY A 169 -0.92 -0.55 0.62
CA GLY A 169 -0.15 0.69 0.73
C GLY A 169 -0.35 1.39 2.06
N LEU A 170 -1.56 1.38 2.61
CA LEU A 170 -1.91 2.06 3.85
C LEU A 170 -1.37 1.36 5.11
N LEU A 171 -1.44 0.02 5.17
CA LEU A 171 -1.05 -0.76 6.35
C LEU A 171 0.47 -0.90 6.51
N LYS A 172 1.21 -1.01 5.39
CA LYS A 172 2.66 -1.19 5.43
C LYS A 172 3.36 0.03 5.99
N HIS A 173 4.30 -0.19 6.91
CA HIS A 173 5.10 0.85 7.56
C HIS A 173 4.27 1.96 8.24
N ASN A 174 3.04 1.64 8.68
CA ASN A 174 2.14 2.60 9.29
C ASN A 174 1.45 2.02 10.55
N PRO A 175 2.08 2.16 11.73
CA PRO A 175 1.53 1.65 12.99
C PRO A 175 0.13 2.21 13.32
N ALA A 176 -0.16 3.45 12.93
CA ALA A 176 -1.45 4.08 13.18
C ALA A 176 -2.58 3.43 12.37
N ALA A 177 -2.36 3.16 11.08
CA ALA A 177 -3.29 2.40 10.25
C ALA A 177 -3.47 0.96 10.77
N MET A 178 -2.36 0.31 11.16
CA MET A 178 -2.39 -1.05 11.70
C MET A 178 -3.19 -1.16 13.00
N ASP A 179 -3.08 -0.17 13.90
CA ASP A 179 -3.87 -0.08 15.12
C ASP A 179 -5.37 0.11 14.82
N GLN A 180 -5.73 1.01 13.89
CA GLN A 180 -7.12 1.17 13.43
C GLN A 180 -7.68 -0.13 12.85
N PHE A 181 -6.92 -0.77 11.96
CA PHE A 181 -7.27 -2.03 11.30
C PHE A 181 -7.47 -3.17 12.30
N HIS A 182 -6.60 -3.28 13.30
CA HIS A 182 -6.72 -4.28 14.35
C HIS A 182 -7.95 -4.04 15.25
N LYS A 183 -8.19 -2.78 15.67
CA LYS A 183 -9.33 -2.43 16.53
C LYS A 183 -10.69 -2.68 15.87
N MET A 184 -10.76 -2.56 14.55
CA MET A 184 -11.98 -2.86 13.79
C MET A 184 -12.09 -4.32 13.35
N ASP A 185 -11.21 -5.21 13.84
CA ASP A 185 -11.20 -6.64 13.49
C ASP A 185 -11.00 -6.92 11.98
N GLY A 186 -10.25 -6.06 11.30
CA GLY A 186 -10.01 -6.14 9.86
C GLY A 186 -9.27 -7.41 9.43
N TRP A 187 -8.62 -8.12 10.36
CA TRP A 187 -7.98 -9.41 10.11
C TRP A 187 -8.95 -10.44 9.52
N LYS A 188 -10.22 -10.42 9.93
CA LYS A 188 -11.26 -11.29 9.32
C LYS A 188 -11.44 -11.01 7.84
N THR A 189 -11.35 -9.75 7.41
CA THR A 189 -11.44 -9.38 5.99
C THR A 189 -10.24 -9.88 5.20
N LEU A 190 -9.02 -9.85 5.76
CA LEU A 190 -7.86 -10.48 5.12
C LEU A 190 -7.99 -12.00 5.03
N ARG A 191 -8.55 -12.66 6.06
CA ARG A 191 -8.87 -14.08 5.99
C ARG A 191 -9.83 -14.38 4.83
N LEU A 192 -10.92 -13.61 4.71
CA LEU A 192 -11.87 -13.77 3.61
C LEU A 192 -11.24 -13.49 2.25
N ALA A 193 -10.31 -12.54 2.15
CA ALA A 193 -9.59 -12.24 0.90
C ALA A 193 -8.63 -13.38 0.46
N LEU A 194 -8.17 -14.24 1.37
CA LEU A 194 -7.47 -15.49 1.02
C LEU A 194 -8.39 -16.54 0.40
N LEU A 195 -9.70 -16.39 0.59
CA LEU A 195 -10.75 -17.25 0.03
C LEU A 195 -11.45 -16.60 -1.17
N ASP A 196 -10.91 -15.50 -1.70
CA ASP A 196 -11.53 -14.82 -2.84
C ASP A 196 -11.49 -15.69 -4.10
N PRO A 197 -12.55 -15.67 -4.94
CA PRO A 197 -12.54 -16.33 -6.24
C PRO A 197 -11.34 -15.92 -7.10
N SER A 198 -10.92 -14.66 -7.04
CA SER A 198 -9.78 -14.13 -7.78
C SER A 198 -8.45 -14.59 -7.19
N ILE A 199 -7.73 -15.43 -7.94
CA ILE A 199 -6.36 -15.83 -7.58
C ILE A 199 -5.40 -14.65 -7.45
N SER A 200 -5.60 -13.60 -8.26
CA SER A 200 -4.83 -12.36 -8.18
C SER A 200 -5.00 -11.65 -6.85
N LEU A 201 -6.21 -11.67 -6.27
CA LEU A 201 -6.46 -11.09 -4.95
C LEU A 201 -5.85 -11.94 -3.85
N ARG A 202 -5.96 -13.27 -3.94
CA ARG A 202 -5.34 -14.22 -3.00
C ARG A 202 -3.82 -14.03 -2.92
N ARG A 203 -3.14 -13.94 -4.07
CA ARG A 203 -1.69 -13.65 -4.15
C ARG A 203 -1.32 -12.35 -3.45
N LYS A 204 -2.04 -11.25 -3.72
CA LYS A 204 -1.82 -9.95 -3.08
C LYS A 204 -2.04 -10.00 -1.57
N THR A 205 -3.04 -10.75 -1.12
CA THR A 205 -3.37 -10.92 0.29
C THR A 205 -2.29 -11.70 1.03
N ALA A 206 -1.84 -12.84 0.49
CA ALA A 206 -0.74 -13.63 1.06
C ALA A 206 0.56 -12.81 1.13
N PHE A 207 0.87 -12.04 0.07
CA PHE A 207 2.01 -11.13 0.05
C PHE A 207 1.91 -10.04 1.14
N LEU A 208 0.73 -9.41 1.29
CA LEU A 208 0.49 -8.42 2.34
C LEU A 208 0.69 -9.04 3.73
N ILE A 209 0.11 -10.20 4.00
CA ILE A 209 0.27 -10.88 5.29
C ILE A 209 1.75 -11.14 5.61
N ASN A 210 2.52 -11.65 4.63
CA ASN A 210 3.96 -11.83 4.81
C ASN A 210 4.70 -10.51 5.08
N ALA A 211 4.35 -9.43 4.36
CA ALA A 211 4.93 -8.11 4.57
C ALA A 211 4.63 -7.59 5.99
N LEU A 212 3.40 -7.75 6.49
CA LEU A 212 3.01 -7.35 7.85
C LEU A 212 3.77 -8.16 8.92
N LEU A 213 3.95 -9.47 8.71
CA LEU A 213 4.74 -10.32 9.61
C LEU A 213 6.21 -9.90 9.66
N PHE A 214 6.80 -9.58 8.51
CA PHE A 214 8.18 -9.14 8.42
C PHE A 214 8.40 -7.78 9.11
N GLN A 215 7.46 -6.86 8.92
CA GLN A 215 7.51 -5.51 9.50
C GLN A 215 7.17 -5.46 10.99
N ASP A 216 6.53 -6.50 11.55
CA ASP A 216 6.12 -6.50 12.95
C ASP A 216 7.33 -6.45 13.91
N PRO A 217 7.48 -5.38 14.71
CA PRO A 217 8.57 -5.26 15.68
C PRO A 217 8.34 -6.12 16.93
N ASN A 218 7.12 -6.65 17.13
CA ASN A 218 6.78 -7.36 18.35
C ASN A 218 7.41 -8.75 18.44
N SER A 219 7.76 -9.14 19.66
CA SER A 219 8.01 -10.54 19.99
C SER A 219 6.68 -11.25 20.26
N PHE A 220 6.63 -12.55 20.02
CA PHE A 220 5.40 -13.34 20.20
C PHE A 220 4.83 -13.24 21.63
N ASP A 221 5.72 -13.21 22.63
CA ASP A 221 5.39 -13.15 24.06
C ASP A 221 4.95 -11.76 24.53
N SER A 222 5.17 -10.71 23.74
CA SER A 222 4.79 -9.35 24.10
C SER A 222 3.26 -9.23 24.14
N SER A 223 2.69 -9.22 25.35
CA SER A 223 1.31 -8.81 25.62
C SER A 223 1.18 -7.29 25.57
N LEU A 224 -0.01 -6.78 25.23
CA LEU A 224 -0.32 -5.33 25.18
C LEU A 224 -0.01 -4.58 26.51
N GLU A 225 0.17 -5.28 27.63
CA GLU A 225 0.49 -4.71 28.95
C GLU A 225 1.98 -4.34 29.16
N THR A 226 2.91 -4.85 28.35
CA THR A 226 4.36 -4.58 28.54
C THR A 226 4.93 -3.48 27.66
N ALA A 227 4.09 -2.70 26.96
CA ALA A 227 4.51 -1.60 26.09
C ALA A 227 5.11 -0.37 26.84
N SER A 228 5.51 -0.50 28.10
CA SER A 228 6.22 0.55 28.84
C SER A 228 7.74 0.51 28.68
N SER A 229 8.31 -0.44 27.93
CA SER A 229 9.73 -0.39 27.55
C SER A 229 9.87 0.06 26.11
N THR A 230 9.96 1.37 25.94
CA THR A 230 10.46 2.05 24.75
C THR A 230 11.81 1.45 24.34
N ILE A 231 11.86 0.77 23.20
CA ILE A 231 13.12 0.63 22.46
C ILE A 231 13.08 1.70 21.37
N PRO A 232 13.84 2.80 21.48
CA PRO A 232 14.07 3.66 20.33
C PRO A 232 14.85 2.83 19.32
N SER A 233 14.23 2.50 18.20
CA SER A 233 14.93 1.81 17.12
C SER A 233 16.00 2.74 16.57
N THR A 234 17.22 2.20 16.48
CA THR A 234 18.49 2.88 16.31
C THR A 234 18.56 3.70 15.01
N ALA A 235 18.21 4.99 15.08
CA ALA A 235 18.76 5.96 14.16
C ALA A 235 20.22 6.19 14.57
N THR A 236 21.16 5.62 13.81
CA THR A 236 22.60 5.88 13.95
C THR A 236 22.88 7.34 13.59
N ALA A 237 22.69 8.25 14.55
CA ALA A 237 23.28 9.58 14.53
C ALA A 237 24.45 9.56 15.51
N VAL A 238 25.64 9.20 15.01
CA VAL A 238 26.88 9.44 15.75
C VAL A 238 27.09 10.95 15.80
N ALA A 239 26.66 11.57 16.90
CA ALA A 239 26.98 12.97 17.17
C ALA A 239 28.50 13.08 17.43
N PRO A 240 29.27 13.91 16.70
CA PRO A 240 30.65 14.16 17.04
C PRO A 240 30.73 14.94 18.35
N VAL A 241 31.64 14.49 19.22
CA VAL A 241 31.93 15.07 20.53
C VAL A 241 32.26 16.56 20.38
N ALA A 242 31.52 17.40 21.12
CA ALA A 242 31.68 18.85 21.14
C ALA A 242 33.11 19.23 21.56
N SER A 243 33.93 19.66 20.59
CA SER A 243 35.17 20.37 20.85
C SER A 243 34.85 21.86 20.94
N SER A 244 35.05 22.45 22.11
CA SER A 244 34.82 23.87 22.37
C SER A 244 35.75 24.75 21.52
N ARG A 245 35.25 25.28 20.40
CA ARG A 245 35.87 26.39 19.68
C ARG A 245 34.78 27.33 19.13
N PRO A 246 34.94 28.66 19.18
CA PRO A 246 33.90 29.58 18.71
C PRO A 246 33.84 29.55 17.17
N ILE A 247 32.64 29.33 16.61
CA ILE A 247 32.39 29.37 15.16
C ILE A 247 31.74 30.73 14.81
N PRO A 248 32.18 31.45 13.76
CA PRO A 248 31.53 32.67 13.30
C PRO A 248 30.23 32.39 12.51
N ALA A 249 29.43 33.44 12.32
CA ALA A 249 28.00 33.45 12.00
C ALA A 249 27.51 32.56 10.83
N ALA A 250 26.37 31.91 11.11
CA ALA A 250 25.24 31.58 10.23
C ALA A 250 25.54 30.95 8.86
N ALA A 251 25.70 29.62 8.85
CA ALA A 251 25.23 28.79 7.74
C ALA A 251 23.81 28.27 8.09
N PRO A 252 22.88 28.16 7.12
CA PRO A 252 21.58 27.52 7.38
C PRO A 252 21.84 26.07 7.78
N VAL A 253 21.42 25.72 8.99
CA VAL A 253 21.47 24.34 9.49
C VAL A 253 20.65 23.51 8.52
N ALA A 254 21.29 22.57 7.82
CA ALA A 254 20.57 21.60 6.99
C ALA A 254 19.46 20.96 7.84
N PRO A 255 18.22 20.84 7.35
CA PRO A 255 17.15 20.23 8.12
C PRO A 255 17.63 18.87 8.62
N LEU A 256 17.56 18.64 9.93
CA LEU A 256 17.76 17.29 10.47
C LEU A 256 16.79 16.38 9.73
N GLU A 257 17.30 15.34 9.06
CA GLU A 257 16.43 14.34 8.46
C GLU A 257 15.61 13.67 9.58
N THR A 258 14.35 14.08 9.68
CA THR A 258 13.37 13.40 10.51
C THR A 258 13.02 12.08 9.83
N GLY A 259 12.92 10.99 10.61
CA GLY A 259 12.48 9.70 10.08
C GLY A 259 11.08 9.75 9.47
N PRO A 260 10.58 8.63 8.91
CA PRO A 260 9.29 8.58 8.24
C PRO A 260 8.16 9.16 9.10
N ALA A 261 7.28 9.97 8.51
CA ALA A 261 6.17 10.63 9.18
C ALA A 261 5.24 9.63 9.89
N THR A 262 5.07 8.43 9.34
CA THR A 262 4.27 7.36 9.94
C THR A 262 4.84 6.83 11.25
N LEU A 263 6.15 6.97 11.47
CA LEU A 263 6.85 6.54 12.68
C LEU A 263 7.00 7.66 13.71
N ALA A 264 6.51 8.86 13.42
CA ALA A 264 6.52 9.97 14.37
C ALA A 264 5.45 9.82 15.48
N THR A 265 4.61 8.79 15.42
CA THR A 265 3.56 8.53 16.40
C THR A 265 4.02 7.56 17.49
N ASN A 266 3.52 7.73 18.73
CA ASN A 266 3.71 6.78 19.82
C ASN A 266 2.66 5.65 19.82
N ILE A 267 2.06 5.35 18.67
CA ILE A 267 1.02 4.33 18.58
C ILE A 267 1.68 2.95 18.54
N PRO A 268 1.35 2.03 19.47
CA PRO A 268 1.93 0.71 19.49
C PRO A 268 1.48 -0.08 18.25
N HIS A 269 2.43 -0.75 17.60
CA HIS A 269 2.12 -1.66 16.52
C HIS A 269 1.42 -2.93 17.06
N PRO A 270 0.31 -3.41 16.46
CA PRO A 270 -0.32 -4.65 16.90
C PRO A 270 0.59 -5.86 16.71
N ASN A 271 0.46 -6.86 17.59
CA ASN A 271 1.21 -8.11 17.48
C ASN A 271 0.63 -8.97 16.35
N VAL A 272 1.31 -8.99 15.20
CA VAL A 272 0.80 -9.58 13.96
C VAL A 272 0.68 -11.10 14.07
N PRO A 273 1.69 -11.88 14.51
CA PRO A 273 1.56 -13.32 14.70
C PRO A 273 0.36 -13.71 15.57
N ARG A 274 0.10 -13.00 16.67
CA ARG A 274 -1.05 -13.30 17.53
C ARG A 274 -2.38 -12.99 16.84
N ALA A 275 -2.46 -11.88 16.11
CA ALA A 275 -3.64 -11.54 15.34
C ALA A 275 -3.95 -12.57 14.24
N LEU A 276 -2.92 -13.14 13.59
CA LEU A 276 -3.08 -14.20 12.58
C LEU A 276 -3.68 -15.49 13.18
N LEU A 277 -3.30 -15.83 14.41
CA LEU A 277 -3.87 -16.97 15.13
C LEU A 277 -5.32 -16.71 15.52
N SER A 278 -5.61 -15.58 16.18
CA SER A 278 -6.96 -15.29 16.67
C SER A 278 -7.99 -15.07 15.57
N SER A 279 -7.55 -14.66 14.37
CA SER A 279 -8.41 -14.46 13.20
C SER A 279 -8.61 -15.70 12.33
N GLY A 280 -7.83 -16.77 12.54
CA GLY A 280 -7.85 -17.99 11.71
C GLY A 280 -7.14 -17.84 10.36
N ILE A 281 -6.39 -16.75 10.14
CA ILE A 281 -5.60 -16.55 8.92
C ILE A 281 -4.55 -17.65 8.77
N LEU A 282 -3.87 -18.03 9.86
CA LEU A 282 -2.85 -19.08 9.81
C LEU A 282 -3.46 -20.40 9.31
N THR A 283 -4.61 -20.80 9.89
CA THR A 283 -5.35 -22.01 9.50
C THR A 283 -5.74 -21.96 8.03
N THR A 284 -6.22 -20.82 7.55
CA THR A 284 -6.62 -20.62 6.14
C THR A 284 -5.42 -20.71 5.20
N LEU A 285 -4.28 -20.10 5.54
CA LEU A 285 -3.05 -20.19 4.76
C LEU A 285 -2.56 -21.64 4.67
N ILE A 286 -2.50 -22.36 5.79
CA ILE A 286 -2.02 -23.75 5.79
C ILE A 286 -2.99 -24.64 5.00
N SER A 287 -4.30 -24.52 5.26
CA SER A 287 -5.34 -25.30 4.57
C SER A 287 -5.32 -25.06 3.06
N SER A 288 -5.03 -23.84 2.61
CA SER A 288 -4.94 -23.51 1.18
C SER A 288 -3.83 -24.24 0.43
N LEU A 289 -2.85 -24.82 1.13
CA LEU A 289 -1.73 -25.56 0.57
C LEU A 289 -1.90 -27.08 0.68
N LEU A 290 -2.91 -27.55 1.42
CA LEU A 290 -3.12 -28.98 1.70
C LEU A 290 -4.20 -29.57 0.79
N PRO A 291 -4.11 -30.88 0.44
CA PRO A 291 -5.16 -31.56 -0.30
C PRO A 291 -6.52 -31.47 0.43
N PRO A 292 -7.64 -31.32 -0.31
CA PRO A 292 -8.97 -31.46 0.26
C PRO A 292 -9.14 -32.81 0.98
N GLY A 293 -9.79 -32.80 2.14
CA GLY A 293 -9.96 -34.01 2.97
C GLY A 293 -8.79 -34.34 3.89
N THR A 294 -7.78 -33.48 3.99
CA THR A 294 -6.75 -33.58 5.04
C THR A 294 -7.39 -33.39 6.42
N ASP A 295 -7.07 -34.26 7.38
CA ASP A 295 -7.60 -34.18 8.75
C ASP A 295 -7.33 -32.80 9.37
N GLY A 296 -8.37 -32.17 9.92
CA GLY A 296 -8.28 -30.85 10.55
C GLY A 296 -8.49 -29.65 9.61
N VAL A 297 -8.64 -29.88 8.30
CA VAL A 297 -9.03 -28.86 7.32
C VAL A 297 -10.57 -28.79 7.24
N SER A 298 -11.12 -27.61 7.46
CA SER A 298 -12.55 -27.33 7.25
C SER A 298 -12.80 -26.87 5.82
N ASP A 299 -13.94 -27.23 5.23
CA ASP A 299 -14.37 -26.73 3.92
C ASP A 299 -14.44 -25.20 3.86
N SER A 300 -14.71 -24.55 5.01
CA SER A 300 -14.74 -23.09 5.13
C SER A 300 -13.37 -22.42 5.00
N ASP A 301 -12.28 -23.19 5.16
CA ASP A 301 -10.89 -22.69 5.09
C ASP A 301 -10.23 -23.05 3.75
N LEU A 302 -10.93 -23.79 2.90
CA LEU A 302 -10.47 -24.12 1.55
C LEU A 302 -10.85 -23.00 0.59
N PRO A 303 -9.88 -22.40 -0.11
CA PRO A 303 -10.21 -21.41 -1.11
C PRO A 303 -10.96 -22.07 -2.28
N PRO A 304 -11.90 -21.35 -2.92
CA PRO A 304 -12.60 -21.90 -4.06
C PRO A 304 -11.62 -22.15 -5.22
N PRO A 305 -11.93 -23.12 -6.11
CA PRO A 305 -11.23 -23.29 -7.36
C PRO A 305 -11.02 -21.97 -8.12
N SER A 306 -9.91 -21.89 -8.85
CA SER A 306 -9.51 -20.68 -9.58
C SER A 306 -9.66 -20.85 -11.10
N GLY A 307 -9.49 -19.76 -11.85
CA GLY A 307 -9.53 -19.75 -13.32
C GLY A 307 -10.87 -19.26 -13.90
N PRO A 308 -10.94 -19.03 -15.22
CA PRO A 308 -12.13 -18.49 -15.89
C PRO A 308 -13.40 -19.31 -15.65
N ASP A 309 -13.23 -20.63 -15.50
CA ASP A 309 -14.31 -21.60 -15.33
C ASP A 309 -14.40 -22.15 -13.89
N GLY A 310 -13.50 -21.75 -12.99
CA GLY A 310 -13.46 -22.28 -11.62
C GLY A 310 -13.06 -23.75 -11.53
N ASP A 311 -12.18 -24.21 -12.41
CA ASP A 311 -11.76 -25.62 -12.49
C ASP A 311 -10.32 -25.88 -12.03
N ASN A 312 -9.54 -24.84 -11.77
CA ASN A 312 -8.14 -25.02 -11.35
C ASN A 312 -8.05 -25.22 -9.85
N ASP A 313 -7.41 -26.32 -9.44
CA ASP A 313 -7.02 -26.56 -8.06
C ASP A 313 -6.22 -25.35 -7.54
N PRO A 314 -6.65 -24.69 -6.46
CA PRO A 314 -5.94 -23.54 -5.89
C PRO A 314 -4.44 -23.78 -5.64
N ARG A 315 -4.04 -25.03 -5.40
CA ARG A 315 -2.66 -25.43 -5.12
C ARG A 315 -1.77 -25.48 -6.36
N THR A 316 -2.34 -25.54 -7.57
CA THR A 316 -1.53 -25.51 -8.79
C THR A 316 -0.97 -24.11 -9.07
N ASP A 317 -1.53 -23.08 -8.45
CA ASP A 317 -1.00 -21.72 -8.54
C ASP A 317 0.31 -21.59 -7.75
N LEU A 318 1.45 -21.69 -8.46
CA LEU A 318 2.77 -21.62 -7.84
C LEU A 318 3.03 -20.27 -7.16
N ASP A 319 2.54 -19.17 -7.75
CA ASP A 319 2.75 -17.82 -7.24
C ASP A 319 2.03 -17.59 -5.90
N PHE A 320 0.76 -18.01 -5.80
CA PHE A 320 0.04 -18.00 -4.54
C PHE A 320 0.66 -18.98 -3.53
N SER A 321 0.99 -20.20 -3.97
CA SER A 321 1.53 -21.23 -3.10
C SER A 321 2.86 -20.81 -2.47
N GLU A 322 3.74 -20.19 -3.25
CA GLU A 322 4.99 -19.57 -2.80
C GLU A 322 4.71 -18.51 -1.72
N LYS A 323 3.83 -17.55 -2.00
CA LYS A 323 3.52 -16.46 -1.06
C LYS A 323 2.89 -16.95 0.24
N ALA A 324 1.95 -17.89 0.15
CA ALA A 324 1.30 -18.48 1.31
C ALA A 324 2.31 -19.28 2.16
N ALA A 325 3.15 -20.11 1.52
CA ALA A 325 4.19 -20.86 2.21
C ALA A 325 5.21 -19.92 2.85
N THR A 326 5.67 -18.88 2.14
CA THR A 326 6.58 -17.85 2.67
C THR A 326 5.98 -17.15 3.88
N ALA A 327 4.70 -16.78 3.85
CA ALA A 327 4.01 -16.18 4.99
C ALA A 327 3.99 -17.13 6.21
N ILE A 328 3.73 -18.42 6.00
CA ILE A 328 3.73 -19.44 7.07
C ILE A 328 5.15 -19.63 7.63
N LEU A 329 6.18 -19.69 6.77
CA LEU A 329 7.59 -19.77 7.18
C LEU A 329 7.97 -18.56 8.04
N THR A 330 7.62 -17.34 7.61
CA THR A 330 7.84 -16.10 8.38
C THR A 330 7.08 -16.12 9.72
N PHE A 331 5.84 -16.62 9.74
CA PHE A 331 5.11 -16.80 11.00
C PHE A 331 5.84 -17.77 11.94
N THR A 332 6.26 -18.93 11.45
CA THR A 332 6.97 -19.91 12.29
C THR A 332 8.30 -19.40 12.81
N SER A 333 9.03 -18.60 12.02
CA SER A 333 10.30 -17.99 12.48
C SER A 333 10.09 -17.04 13.66
N LYS A 334 8.91 -16.42 13.78
CA LYS A 334 8.50 -15.57 14.93
C LYS A 334 8.06 -16.36 16.17
N LEU A 335 7.79 -17.67 16.07
CA LEU A 335 7.40 -18.47 17.24
C LEU A 335 8.53 -18.53 18.29
N PRO A 336 8.21 -18.48 19.60
CA PRO A 336 9.21 -18.54 20.65
C PRO A 336 9.89 -19.92 20.67
N SER A 337 11.19 -19.97 20.91
CA SER A 337 11.94 -21.23 21.00
C SER A 337 11.59 -22.04 22.26
N ASN A 338 11.06 -21.39 23.30
CA ASN A 338 10.66 -22.01 24.56
C ASN A 338 9.13 -22.18 24.59
N ASN A 339 8.64 -23.41 24.77
CA ASN A 339 7.21 -23.76 24.87
C ASN A 339 6.31 -23.25 23.72
N PRO A 340 6.65 -23.50 22.44
CA PRO A 340 5.86 -23.04 21.30
C PRO A 340 4.45 -23.66 21.24
N THR A 341 4.25 -24.84 21.84
CA THR A 341 2.96 -25.56 21.87
C THR A 341 1.90 -24.89 22.74
N HIS A 342 2.26 -23.96 23.63
CA HIS A 342 1.29 -23.25 24.46
C HIS A 342 0.47 -22.22 23.66
N PHE A 343 1.02 -21.73 22.55
CA PHE A 343 0.43 -20.63 21.79
C PHE A 343 -0.35 -21.07 20.55
N ILE A 344 -0.07 -22.27 20.06
CA ILE A 344 -0.70 -22.83 18.87
C ILE A 344 -1.62 -23.94 19.32
N ASP A 345 -2.88 -23.91 18.88
CA ASP A 345 -3.81 -24.97 19.17
C ASP A 345 -3.40 -26.30 18.51
N PRO A 346 -3.83 -27.45 19.06
CA PRO A 346 -3.46 -28.76 18.52
C PRO A 346 -3.81 -28.97 17.05
N ASN A 347 -4.88 -28.34 16.55
CA ASN A 347 -5.29 -28.45 15.15
C ASN A 347 -4.26 -27.78 14.24
N ASN A 348 -3.90 -26.54 14.54
CA ASN A 348 -2.86 -25.82 13.79
C ASN A 348 -1.49 -26.51 13.87
N ILE A 349 -1.14 -27.16 14.99
CA ILE A 349 0.08 -27.99 15.08
C ILE A 349 0.00 -29.18 14.10
N ALA A 350 -1.12 -29.89 14.05
CA ALA A 350 -1.33 -31.00 13.13
C ALA A 350 -1.25 -30.54 11.66
N LEU A 351 -1.87 -29.41 11.33
CA LEU A 351 -1.83 -28.80 10.00
C LEU A 351 -0.42 -28.37 9.60
N LEU A 352 0.37 -27.79 10.51
CA LEU A 352 1.78 -27.45 10.23
C LEU A 352 2.62 -28.71 9.95
N LYS A 353 2.37 -29.82 10.65
CA LYS A 353 3.03 -31.11 10.40
C LYS A 353 2.61 -31.70 9.04
N ALA A 354 1.33 -31.61 8.69
CA ALA A 354 0.84 -32.01 7.38
C ALA A 354 1.48 -31.19 6.26
N LEU A 355 1.60 -29.86 6.45
CA LEU A 355 2.26 -28.97 5.49
C LEU A 355 3.74 -29.31 5.33
N LEU A 356 4.46 -29.61 6.42
CA LEU A 356 5.85 -30.04 6.33
C LEU A 356 6.00 -31.32 5.49
N HIS A 357 5.08 -32.28 5.66
CA HIS A 357 5.04 -33.49 4.84
C HIS A 357 4.76 -33.17 3.37
N GLU A 358 3.77 -32.31 3.08
CA GLU A 358 3.44 -31.88 1.71
C GLU A 358 4.62 -31.17 1.03
N LEU A 359 5.28 -30.25 1.74
CA LEU A 359 6.45 -29.53 1.24
C LEU A 359 7.63 -30.47 0.94
N GLN A 360 7.82 -31.53 1.73
CA GLN A 360 8.83 -32.58 1.51
C GLN A 360 8.44 -33.57 0.41
N GLY A 361 7.16 -33.65 0.08
CA GLY A 361 6.61 -34.55 -0.91
C GLY A 361 6.99 -34.18 -2.33
N ASN A 362 6.44 -34.95 -3.27
CA ASN A 362 6.65 -34.75 -4.70
C ASN A 362 6.06 -33.39 -5.13
N PRO A 363 6.69 -32.71 -6.11
CA PRO A 363 6.08 -31.53 -6.70
C PRO A 363 4.75 -31.87 -7.39
N LEU A 364 3.85 -30.89 -7.48
CA LEU A 364 2.57 -31.06 -8.19
C LEU A 364 2.73 -30.98 -9.71
N ASP A 365 3.81 -30.36 -10.17
CA ASP A 365 4.18 -30.29 -11.57
C ASP A 365 5.67 -30.65 -11.71
N HIS A 366 5.97 -31.59 -12.60
CA HIS A 366 7.31 -32.11 -12.83
C HIS A 366 8.08 -31.33 -13.90
N ALA A 367 7.52 -30.24 -14.45
CA ALA A 367 8.09 -29.49 -15.55
C ALA A 367 9.52 -28.98 -15.31
N ASP A 368 9.87 -28.59 -14.08
CA ASP A 368 11.12 -27.87 -13.77
C ASP A 368 12.23 -28.73 -13.11
N GLY A 369 12.10 -30.05 -13.10
CA GLY A 369 13.12 -30.94 -12.52
C GLY A 369 13.26 -30.84 -10.99
N ALA A 370 12.34 -30.13 -10.33
CA ALA A 370 12.25 -30.10 -8.88
C ALA A 370 11.97 -31.52 -8.33
N THR A 371 12.69 -31.90 -7.27
CA THR A 371 12.52 -33.20 -6.60
C THR A 371 11.54 -33.15 -5.44
N THR A 372 11.24 -31.95 -4.94
CA THR A 372 10.38 -31.73 -3.77
C THR A 372 9.50 -30.51 -4.00
N ARG A 373 8.35 -30.46 -3.33
CA ARG A 373 7.39 -29.35 -3.46
C ARG A 373 7.97 -28.01 -2.98
N TRP A 374 8.72 -27.98 -1.88
CA TRP A 374 9.35 -26.72 -1.41
C TRP A 374 10.37 -26.15 -2.42
N ASN A 375 11.11 -27.02 -3.14
CA ASN A 375 12.02 -26.62 -4.20
C ASN A 375 11.26 -26.11 -5.44
N GLN A 376 10.16 -26.77 -5.80
CA GLN A 376 9.27 -26.29 -6.87
C GLN A 376 8.72 -24.89 -6.58
N LEU A 377 8.39 -24.60 -5.31
CA LEU A 377 7.90 -23.28 -4.91
C LEU A 377 9.01 -22.22 -4.82
N GLY A 378 10.28 -22.58 -5.01
CA GLY A 378 11.39 -21.64 -4.92
C GLY A 378 11.61 -21.08 -3.51
N LEU A 379 11.24 -21.82 -2.46
CA LEU A 379 11.38 -21.35 -1.08
C LEU A 379 12.85 -21.25 -0.67
N ASP A 380 13.18 -20.17 0.05
CA ASP A 380 14.52 -19.98 0.59
C ASP A 380 14.94 -21.13 1.53
N HIS A 381 16.17 -21.63 1.33
CA HIS A 381 16.66 -22.83 1.99
C HIS A 381 16.82 -22.63 3.50
N GLU A 382 17.26 -21.45 3.96
CA GLU A 382 17.44 -21.15 5.37
C GLU A 382 16.08 -21.05 6.09
N SER A 383 15.15 -20.33 5.47
CA SER A 383 13.78 -20.15 5.95
C SER A 383 13.05 -21.48 6.06
N TYR A 384 13.17 -22.34 5.04
CA TYR A 384 12.57 -23.68 5.06
C TYR A 384 13.18 -24.60 6.13
N ASN A 385 14.50 -24.60 6.30
CA ASN A 385 15.14 -25.42 7.34
C ASN A 385 14.77 -24.95 8.75
N THR A 386 14.66 -23.63 8.95
CA THR A 386 14.17 -23.06 10.21
C THR A 386 12.74 -23.51 10.50
N PHE A 387 11.85 -23.42 9.51
CA PHE A 387 10.47 -23.92 9.60
C PHE A 387 10.45 -25.41 9.96
N LYS A 388 11.20 -26.24 9.23
CA LYS A 388 11.28 -27.69 9.48
C LYS A 388 11.72 -27.99 10.92
N ALA A 389 12.79 -27.36 11.40
CA ALA A 389 13.29 -27.57 12.75
C ALA A 389 12.25 -27.18 13.82
N LYS A 390 11.57 -26.05 13.63
CA LYS A 390 10.54 -25.58 14.56
C LYS A 390 9.29 -26.46 14.56
N VAL A 391 8.80 -26.87 13.39
CA VAL A 391 7.63 -27.75 13.29
C VAL A 391 7.90 -29.14 13.85
N GLN A 392 9.14 -29.64 13.74
CA GLN A 392 9.55 -30.89 14.38
C GLN A 392 9.64 -30.80 15.91
N ALA A 393 9.78 -29.60 16.46
CA ALA A 393 9.81 -29.34 17.90
C ALA A 393 8.42 -29.08 18.52
N LEU A 394 7.40 -28.83 17.69
CA LEU A 394 5.98 -28.78 18.06
C LEU A 394 5.41 -30.19 18.21
#